data_AF-A0A928KLR2-F1
#
_entry.id   AF-A0A928KLR2-F1
#
_cell.length_a   1.000
_cell.length_b   1.000
_cell.length_c   1.000
_cell.angle_alpha   90.00
_cell.angle_beta   90.00
_cell.angle_gamma   90.00
#
_symmetry.space_group_name_H-M   'P 1'
#
loop_
_entity.id
_entity.type
_entity.pdbx_description
1 polymer ?
#
loop_
_entity_poly.entity_id
_entity_poly.type
_entity_poly.pdbx_seq_one_letter_code
_entity_poly.pdbx_strand_id
1 'polypeptide(L)'
;MIGGSKAVKITAKTTLKGNWLKLIFAVGAFLFCCFICDYSAGILSYTGVYALSVAISALLTVFVLAPILLGLIRFVWRILFDADDSPVSIFYYLSDKKLYRKAVKFIWAIIIKALPAALILYFPIILFWFFTQGFFYEMFGLVTPLWTANLNTVIIIADVFAFVALVFYMLRFYLAPILFVADENMDIHETLLMSTVISKKTSLDFIYLFFSFLGWVALSLLIIPLIFTLPYMLTAYAVHVRFAVAEYNKIIGTAVAEEFTYGI
;
A
#
# COMPACT_ATOMS: atom_id res chain seq x y z
N MET A 1 -4.54 -17.31 18.08
CA MET A 1 -3.31 -16.53 17.80
C MET A 1 -2.89 -16.91 16.39
N ILE A 2 -2.79 -15.94 15.48
CA ILE A 2 -2.33 -16.17 14.11
C ILE A 2 -0.95 -16.84 14.19
N GLY A 3 -0.65 -17.77 13.28
CA GLY A 3 0.65 -18.43 13.25
C GLY A 3 1.78 -17.40 13.42
N GLY A 4 2.55 -17.51 14.50
CA GLY A 4 3.47 -16.44 14.91
C GLY A 4 4.39 -16.01 13.76
N SER A 5 4.87 -14.76 13.78
CA SER A 5 5.67 -14.16 12.69
C SER A 5 6.79 -15.05 12.13
N LYS A 6 7.34 -15.93 12.97
CA LYS A 6 8.30 -16.98 12.59
C LYS A 6 7.72 -18.01 11.61
N ALA A 7 6.51 -18.53 11.84
CA ALA A 7 5.84 -19.47 10.95
C ALA A 7 5.53 -18.83 9.59
N VAL A 8 5.01 -17.60 9.57
CA VAL A 8 4.78 -16.82 8.34
C VAL A 8 6.06 -16.73 7.51
N LYS A 9 7.17 -16.34 8.14
CA LYS A 9 8.48 -16.20 7.50
C LYS A 9 9.05 -17.52 6.97
N ILE A 10 8.90 -18.62 7.72
CA ILE A 10 9.34 -19.94 7.28
C ILE A 10 8.55 -20.37 6.05
N THR A 11 7.22 -20.26 6.08
CA THR A 11 6.35 -20.61 4.96
C THR A 11 6.65 -19.76 3.73
N ALA A 12 6.87 -18.45 3.90
CA ALA A 12 7.27 -17.58 2.80
C ALA A 12 8.61 -18.04 2.20
N LYS A 13 9.61 -18.34 3.05
CA LYS A 13 10.92 -18.82 2.60
C LYS A 13 10.82 -20.14 1.86
N THR A 14 9.94 -21.06 2.26
CA THR A 14 9.74 -22.33 1.55
C THR A 14 9.13 -22.12 0.16
N THR A 15 8.10 -21.28 0.04
CA THR A 15 7.49 -20.92 -1.25
C THR A 15 8.50 -20.25 -2.19
N LEU A 16 9.41 -19.45 -1.64
CA LEU A 16 10.44 -18.74 -2.40
C LEU A 16 11.52 -19.66 -2.98
N LYS A 17 11.87 -20.79 -2.35
CA LYS A 17 12.99 -21.63 -2.81
C LYS A 17 12.85 -22.11 -4.25
N GLY A 18 11.64 -22.42 -4.71
CA GLY A 18 11.37 -22.87 -6.08
C GLY A 18 11.15 -21.74 -7.09
N ASN A 19 10.76 -20.55 -6.62
CA ASN A 19 10.27 -19.45 -7.47
C ASN A 19 11.10 -18.16 -7.32
N TRP A 20 12.27 -18.23 -6.69
CA TRP A 20 13.08 -17.06 -6.33
C TRP A 20 13.44 -16.19 -7.52
N LEU A 21 13.94 -16.81 -8.60
CA LEU A 21 14.31 -16.08 -9.82
C LEU A 21 13.10 -15.38 -10.44
N LYS A 22 11.97 -16.08 -10.57
CA LYS A 22 10.74 -15.53 -11.12
C LYS A 22 10.26 -14.29 -10.34
N LEU A 23 10.34 -14.33 -9.01
CA LEU A 23 9.96 -13.22 -8.14
C LEU A 23 10.94 -12.05 -8.18
N ILE A 24 12.25 -12.31 -8.27
CA ILE A 24 13.26 -11.27 -8.49
C ILE A 24 12.99 -10.55 -9.82
N PHE A 25 12.73 -11.28 -10.90
CA PHE A 25 12.43 -10.66 -12.20
C PHE A 25 11.17 -9.80 -12.14
N ALA A 26 10.09 -10.31 -11.52
CA ALA A 26 8.84 -9.57 -11.36
C ALA A 26 9.01 -8.29 -10.51
N VAL A 27 9.72 -8.39 -9.38
CA VAL A 27 10.04 -7.22 -8.53
C VAL A 27 10.98 -6.25 -9.24
N GLY A 28 12.00 -6.74 -9.92
CA GLY A 28 12.94 -5.90 -10.67
C GLY A 28 12.23 -5.13 -11.79
N ALA A 29 11.31 -5.76 -12.51
CA ALA A 29 10.48 -5.10 -13.50
C ALA A 29 9.57 -4.03 -12.88
N PHE A 30 8.94 -4.32 -11.73
CA PHE A 30 8.15 -3.32 -11.00
C PHE A 30 9.00 -2.11 -10.56
N LEU A 31 10.17 -2.35 -9.93
CA LEU A 31 11.07 -1.29 -9.50
C LEU A 31 11.59 -0.46 -10.69
N PHE A 32 11.83 -1.09 -11.84
CA PHE A 32 12.19 -0.39 -13.06
C PHE A 32 11.04 0.50 -13.58
N CYS A 33 9.79 0.03 -13.51
CA CYS A 33 8.63 0.87 -13.81
C CYS A 33 8.49 2.06 -12.84
N CYS A 34 8.73 1.87 -11.54
CA CYS A 34 8.79 2.97 -10.57
C CYS A 34 9.84 4.00 -10.97
N PHE A 35 11.07 3.55 -11.27
CA PHE A 35 12.15 4.42 -11.71
C PHE A 35 11.78 5.24 -12.95
N ILE A 36 11.19 4.62 -13.98
CA ILE A 36 10.76 5.34 -15.19
C ILE A 36 9.70 6.40 -14.86
N CYS A 37 8.71 6.05 -14.04
CA CYS A 37 7.63 6.97 -13.69
C CYS A 37 8.17 8.18 -12.90
N ASP A 38 8.98 7.93 -11.87
CA ASP A 38 9.56 8.97 -11.04
C ASP A 38 10.55 9.84 -11.83
N TYR A 39 11.37 9.24 -12.70
CA TYR A 39 12.28 9.97 -13.58
C TYR A 39 11.51 10.89 -14.55
N SER A 40 10.43 10.39 -15.16
CA SER A 40 9.61 11.18 -16.09
C SER A 40 8.90 12.35 -15.41
N ALA A 41 8.38 12.16 -14.20
CA ALA A 41 7.82 13.23 -13.40
C ALA A 41 8.89 14.22 -12.93
N GLY A 42 10.08 13.72 -12.56
CA GLY A 42 11.21 14.50 -12.07
C GLY A 42 11.77 15.49 -13.09
N ILE A 43 11.85 15.10 -14.38
CA ILE A 43 12.29 16.00 -15.46
C ILE A 43 11.48 17.30 -15.49
N LEU A 44 10.17 17.23 -15.22
CA LEU A 44 9.28 18.39 -15.22
C LEU A 44 9.44 19.29 -13.98
N SER A 45 10.01 18.76 -12.89
CA SER A 45 10.37 19.59 -11.75
C SER A 45 11.57 20.47 -12.07
N TYR A 46 12.51 20.00 -12.90
CA TYR A 46 13.69 20.77 -13.31
C TYR A 46 13.36 21.96 -14.21
N THR A 47 12.21 21.95 -14.89
CA THR A 47 11.75 23.06 -15.74
C THR A 47 11.00 24.15 -14.94
N GLY A 48 11.00 24.07 -13.60
CA GLY A 48 10.43 25.09 -12.72
C GLY A 48 8.94 24.93 -12.43
N VAL A 49 8.29 23.85 -12.90
CA VAL A 49 6.85 23.62 -12.71
C VAL A 49 6.60 22.51 -11.69
N TYR A 50 6.98 22.75 -10.43
CA TYR A 50 6.88 21.75 -9.35
C TYR A 50 5.48 21.17 -9.17
N ALA A 51 4.44 22.01 -9.20
CA ALA A 51 3.05 21.57 -9.06
C ALA A 51 2.62 20.59 -10.18
N LEU A 52 3.09 20.80 -11.41
CA LEU A 52 2.82 19.91 -12.54
C LEU A 52 3.55 18.58 -12.39
N SER A 53 4.80 18.59 -11.91
CA SER A 53 5.56 17.38 -11.59
C SER A 53 4.83 16.52 -10.55
N VAL A 54 4.35 17.12 -9.47
CA VAL A 54 3.56 16.41 -8.43
C VAL A 54 2.28 15.83 -9.01
N ALA A 55 1.53 16.60 -9.81
CA ALA A 55 0.30 16.13 -10.44
C ALA A 55 0.56 14.93 -11.36
N ILE A 56 1.61 14.97 -12.18
CA ILE A 56 1.96 13.88 -13.09
C ILE A 56 2.46 12.66 -12.32
N SER A 57 3.26 12.85 -11.27
CA SER A 57 3.69 11.77 -10.38
C SER A 57 2.48 11.05 -9.76
N ALA A 58 1.47 11.80 -9.30
CA ALA A 58 0.24 11.24 -8.76
C ALA A 58 -0.55 10.46 -9.83
N LEU A 59 -0.69 11.03 -11.04
CA LEU A 59 -1.37 10.35 -12.15
C LEU A 59 -0.67 9.04 -12.54
N LEU A 60 0.66 9.05 -12.71
CA LEU A 60 1.43 7.84 -13.01
C LEU A 60 1.31 6.81 -11.89
N THR A 61 1.31 7.25 -10.64
CA THR A 61 1.13 6.35 -9.49
C THR A 61 -0.23 5.66 -9.53
N VAL A 62 -1.32 6.40 -9.75
CA VAL A 62 -2.69 5.85 -9.74
C VAL A 62 -2.99 5.02 -10.99
N PHE A 63 -2.57 5.47 -12.16
CA PHE A 63 -2.97 4.86 -13.44
C PHE A 63 -1.95 3.85 -13.98
N VAL A 64 -0.70 3.87 -13.55
CA VAL A 64 0.34 2.96 -14.05
C VAL A 64 0.90 2.09 -12.93
N LEU A 65 1.48 2.69 -11.89
CA LEU A 65 2.19 1.94 -10.85
C LEU A 65 1.26 1.10 -9.97
N ALA A 66 0.11 1.64 -9.56
CA ALA A 66 -0.83 0.92 -8.71
C ALA A 66 -1.43 -0.33 -9.40
N PRO A 67 -1.86 -0.28 -10.68
CA PRO A 67 -2.25 -1.49 -11.42
C PRO A 67 -1.13 -2.53 -11.57
N ILE A 68 0.13 -2.10 -11.77
CA ILE A 68 1.28 -3.01 -11.84
C ILE A 68 1.55 -3.63 -10.45
N LEU A 69 1.44 -2.84 -9.37
CA LEU A 69 1.56 -3.34 -8.00
C LEU A 69 0.49 -4.38 -7.70
N LEU A 70 -0.76 -4.17 -8.12
CA LEU A 70 -1.82 -5.18 -8.01
C LEU A 70 -1.48 -6.45 -8.82
N GLY A 71 -0.93 -6.30 -10.01
CA GLY A 71 -0.46 -7.43 -10.81
C GLY A 71 0.69 -8.20 -10.14
N LEU A 72 1.61 -7.49 -9.48
CA LEU A 72 2.68 -8.09 -8.68
C LEU A 72 2.13 -8.85 -7.47
N ILE A 73 1.15 -8.28 -6.76
CA ILE A 73 0.45 -8.96 -5.66
C ILE A 73 -0.25 -10.22 -6.17
N ARG A 74 -0.89 -10.17 -7.34
CA ARG A 74 -1.48 -11.33 -8.03
C ARG A 74 -0.49 -12.39 -8.37
N PHE A 75 0.64 -12.00 -8.93
CA PHE A 75 1.71 -12.93 -9.24
C PHE A 75 2.22 -13.66 -7.98
N VAL A 76 2.47 -12.92 -6.89
CA VAL A 76 2.88 -13.49 -5.60
C VAL A 76 1.82 -14.44 -5.04
N TRP A 77 0.55 -14.04 -5.10
CA TRP A 77 -0.56 -14.87 -4.63
C TRP A 77 -0.66 -16.19 -5.42
N ARG A 78 -0.54 -16.15 -6.74
CA ARG A 78 -0.58 -17.35 -7.59
C ARG A 78 0.59 -18.29 -7.34
N ILE A 79 1.79 -17.75 -7.14
CA ILE A 79 2.97 -18.54 -6.75
C ILE A 79 2.78 -19.23 -5.40
N LEU A 80 2.06 -18.61 -4.45
CA LEU A 80 1.78 -19.22 -3.14
C LEU A 80 0.96 -20.51 -3.23
N PHE A 81 0.20 -20.68 -4.33
CA PHE A 81 -0.58 -21.88 -4.63
C PHE A 81 0.05 -22.73 -5.75
N ASP A 82 1.37 -22.62 -5.93
CA ASP A 82 2.16 -23.39 -6.91
C ASP A 82 1.67 -23.27 -8.36
N ALA A 83 1.02 -22.14 -8.71
CA ALA A 83 0.66 -21.88 -10.10
C ALA A 83 1.90 -21.55 -10.93
N ASP A 84 2.04 -22.18 -12.10
CA ASP A 84 3.10 -21.86 -13.05
C ASP A 84 2.75 -20.60 -13.83
N ASP A 85 3.15 -19.44 -13.28
CA ASP A 85 2.91 -18.13 -13.87
C ASP A 85 4.21 -17.50 -14.36
N SER A 86 4.12 -16.70 -15.42
CA SER A 86 5.25 -15.96 -15.98
C SER A 86 5.47 -14.65 -15.20
N PRO A 87 6.71 -14.19 -14.97
CA PRO A 87 6.98 -12.88 -14.37
C PRO A 87 6.34 -11.70 -15.14
N VAL A 88 6.03 -11.88 -16.43
CA VAL A 88 5.35 -10.86 -17.26
C VAL A 88 3.89 -10.65 -16.81
N SER A 89 3.32 -11.60 -16.05
CA SER A 89 1.95 -11.49 -15.52
C SER A 89 1.75 -10.33 -14.53
N ILE A 90 2.81 -9.63 -14.09
CA ILE A 90 2.66 -8.37 -13.35
C ILE A 90 1.91 -7.29 -14.16
N PHE A 91 1.92 -7.39 -15.49
CA PHE A 91 1.18 -6.51 -16.40
C PHE A 91 -0.25 -7.00 -16.67
N TYR A 92 -0.75 -8.01 -15.94
CA TYR A 92 -2.07 -8.61 -16.16
C TYR A 92 -3.21 -7.58 -16.16
N TYR A 93 -3.22 -6.62 -15.24
CA TYR A 93 -4.26 -5.59 -15.23
C TYR A 93 -4.09 -4.52 -16.30
N LEU A 94 -2.95 -4.46 -17.00
CA LEU A 94 -2.72 -3.57 -18.13
C LEU A 94 -2.97 -4.23 -19.49
N SER A 95 -3.18 -5.56 -19.54
CA SER A 95 -3.33 -6.30 -20.80
C SER A 95 -4.72 -6.16 -21.44
N ASP A 96 -5.76 -5.94 -20.64
CA ASP A 96 -7.14 -5.81 -21.10
C ASP A 96 -7.85 -4.59 -20.49
N LYS A 97 -8.67 -3.91 -21.29
CA LYS A 97 -9.38 -2.69 -20.88
C LYS A 97 -10.37 -2.94 -19.73
N LYS A 98 -11.05 -4.09 -19.69
CA LYS A 98 -12.00 -4.43 -18.62
C LYS A 98 -11.24 -4.70 -17.32
N LEU A 99 -10.15 -5.47 -17.39
CA LEU A 99 -9.28 -5.74 -16.25
C LEU A 99 -8.66 -4.45 -15.70
N TYR A 100 -8.16 -3.58 -16.58
CA TYR A 100 -7.61 -2.29 -16.21
C TYR A 100 -8.64 -1.41 -15.49
N ARG A 101 -9.84 -1.28 -16.07
CA ARG A 101 -10.91 -0.49 -15.45
C ARG A 101 -11.31 -1.06 -14.09
N LYS A 102 -11.30 -2.39 -13.93
CA LYS A 102 -11.58 -3.05 -12.66
C LYS A 102 -10.51 -2.70 -11.60
N ALA A 103 -9.23 -2.81 -11.96
CA ALA A 103 -8.11 -2.42 -11.08
C ALA A 103 -8.18 -0.94 -10.68
N VAL A 104 -8.37 -0.05 -11.65
CA VAL A 104 -8.49 1.40 -11.40
C VAL A 104 -9.68 1.72 -10.51
N LYS A 105 -10.84 1.08 -10.71
CA LYS A 105 -12.00 1.23 -9.80
C LYS A 105 -11.68 0.81 -8.38
N PHE A 106 -10.96 -0.30 -8.20
CA PHE A 106 -10.53 -0.77 -6.88
C PHE A 106 -9.59 0.24 -6.21
N ILE A 107 -8.60 0.76 -6.95
CA ILE A 107 -7.67 1.79 -6.47
C ILE A 107 -8.42 3.05 -6.04
N TRP A 108 -9.34 3.55 -6.88
CA TRP A 108 -10.18 4.70 -6.54
C TRP A 108 -11.05 4.45 -5.33
N ALA A 109 -11.60 3.25 -5.14
CA ALA A 109 -12.40 2.92 -3.97
C ALA A 109 -11.57 3.02 -2.67
N ILE A 110 -10.30 2.59 -2.69
CA ILE A 110 -9.38 2.78 -1.56
C ILE A 110 -9.11 4.28 -1.34
N ILE A 111 -8.77 5.03 -2.39
CA ILE A 111 -8.47 6.47 -2.30
C ILE A 111 -9.66 7.23 -1.71
N ILE A 112 -10.89 6.98 -2.19
CA ILE A 112 -12.10 7.63 -1.70
C ILE A 112 -12.35 7.30 -0.22
N LYS A 113 -12.10 6.06 0.22
CA LYS A 113 -12.24 5.69 1.65
C LYS A 113 -11.14 6.28 2.54
N ALA A 114 -9.97 6.57 1.97
CA ALA A 114 -8.85 7.22 2.66
C ALA A 114 -8.97 8.74 2.72
N LEU A 115 -9.63 9.34 1.72
CA LEU A 115 -9.70 10.78 1.52
C LEU A 115 -10.26 11.55 2.73
N PRO A 116 -11.35 11.15 3.40
CA PRO A 116 -11.86 11.88 4.57
C PRO A 116 -10.85 11.94 5.71
N ALA A 117 -10.14 10.84 5.98
CA ALA A 117 -9.11 10.79 7.01
C ALA A 117 -7.92 11.67 6.63
N ALA A 118 -7.48 11.61 5.36
CA ALA A 118 -6.43 12.47 4.86
C ALA A 118 -6.80 13.96 4.96
N LEU A 119 -8.02 14.34 4.53
CA LEU A 119 -8.49 15.72 4.63
C LEU A 119 -8.50 16.22 6.07
N ILE A 120 -9.03 15.44 7.02
CA ILE A 120 -9.06 15.82 8.44
C ILE A 120 -7.65 16.03 9.00
N LEU A 121 -6.72 15.11 8.70
CA LEU A 121 -5.35 15.16 9.21
C LEU A 121 -4.52 16.29 8.60
N TYR A 122 -4.68 16.53 7.29
CA TYR A 122 -3.89 17.51 6.54
C TYR A 122 -4.52 18.90 6.49
N PHE A 123 -5.81 19.07 6.82
CA PHE A 123 -6.47 20.37 6.87
C PHE A 123 -5.71 21.44 7.69
N PRO A 124 -5.28 21.18 8.96
CA PRO A 124 -4.54 22.19 9.72
C PRO A 124 -3.19 22.54 9.06
N ILE A 125 -2.54 21.57 8.42
CA ILE A 125 -1.25 21.76 7.75
C ILE A 125 -1.41 22.67 6.54
N ILE A 126 -2.43 22.40 5.71
CA ILE A 126 -2.77 23.24 4.54
C ILE A 126 -3.11 24.66 4.98
N LEU A 127 -3.86 24.80 6.08
CA LEU A 127 -4.23 26.10 6.64
C LEU A 127 -2.98 26.88 7.09
N PHE A 128 -2.08 26.26 7.87
CA PHE A 128 -0.85 26.92 8.30
C PHE A 128 0.07 27.24 7.13
N TRP A 129 0.19 26.34 6.15
CA TRP A 129 0.97 26.56 4.94
C TRP A 129 0.46 27.75 4.13
N PHE A 130 -0.86 27.94 4.05
CA PHE A 130 -1.45 29.10 3.39
C PHE A 130 -1.04 30.42 4.07
N PHE A 131 -1.04 30.45 5.41
CA PHE A 131 -0.62 31.62 6.18
C PHE A 131 0.88 31.91 6.14
N THR A 132 1.73 30.97 5.73
CA THR A 132 3.18 31.23 5.57
C THR A 132 3.55 31.74 4.18
N GLN A 133 2.62 31.80 3.23
CA GLN A 133 2.91 32.26 1.87
C GLN A 133 3.05 33.78 1.79
N GLY A 134 4.07 34.25 1.07
CA GLY A 134 4.31 35.69 0.87
C GLY A 134 3.12 36.42 0.23
N PHE A 135 2.44 35.79 -0.73
CA PHE A 135 1.29 36.39 -1.42
C PHE A 135 0.15 36.74 -0.44
N PHE A 136 -0.02 35.98 0.64
CA PHE A 136 -1.08 36.24 1.62
C PHE A 136 -0.85 37.61 2.28
N TYR A 137 0.38 37.91 2.68
CA TYR A 137 0.73 39.19 3.31
C TYR A 137 0.72 40.34 2.29
N GLU A 138 1.21 40.10 1.08
CA GLU A 138 1.17 41.09 -0.02
C GLU A 138 -0.27 41.53 -0.34
N MET A 139 -1.24 40.61 -0.31
CA MET A 139 -2.66 40.91 -0.52
C MET A 139 -3.22 41.94 0.48
N PHE A 140 -2.67 41.98 1.70
CA PHE A 140 -3.08 42.91 2.76
C PHE A 140 -2.09 44.06 2.96
N GLY A 141 -1.06 44.19 2.11
CA GLY A 141 -0.02 45.22 2.24
C GLY A 141 0.86 45.06 3.49
N LEU A 142 0.98 43.84 4.02
CA LEU A 142 1.77 43.51 5.20
C LEU A 142 3.15 42.98 4.81
N VAL A 143 4.15 43.26 5.65
CA VAL A 143 5.48 42.64 5.52
C VAL A 143 5.42 41.21 6.08
N THR A 144 6.05 40.27 5.39
CA THR A 144 6.16 38.87 5.84
C THR A 144 6.86 38.79 7.20
N PRO A 145 6.16 38.34 8.27
CA PRO A 145 6.75 38.32 9.60
C PRO A 145 7.84 37.26 9.74
N LEU A 146 8.84 37.51 10.59
CA LEU A 146 9.93 36.56 10.85
C LEU A 146 9.44 35.22 11.45
N TRP A 147 8.29 35.21 12.14
CA TRP A 147 7.72 33.99 12.73
C TRP A 147 7.20 32.98 11.70
N THR A 148 7.02 33.39 10.43
CA THR A 148 6.66 32.48 9.33
C THR A 148 7.70 31.37 9.14
N ALA A 149 8.97 31.66 9.43
CA ALA A 149 10.04 30.66 9.42
C ALA A 149 9.84 29.57 10.48
N ASN A 150 9.45 29.96 11.71
CA ASN A 150 9.18 29.01 12.79
C ASN A 150 7.93 28.14 12.49
N LEU A 151 6.93 28.70 11.81
CA LEU A 151 5.76 27.92 11.39
C LEU A 151 6.09 26.87 10.34
N ASN A 152 7.04 27.11 9.43
CA ASN A 152 7.47 26.09 8.47
C ASN A 152 8.02 24.84 9.18
N THR A 153 8.76 24.99 10.28
CA THR A 153 9.20 23.84 11.08
C THR A 153 8.02 23.09 11.69
N VAL A 154 7.03 23.80 12.22
CA VAL A 154 5.81 23.20 12.78
C VAL A 154 5.02 22.45 11.71
N ILE A 155 4.90 23.00 10.50
CA ILE A 155 4.24 22.37 9.35
C ILE A 155 4.92 21.04 9.01
N ILE A 156 6.25 21.00 8.93
CA ILE A 156 6.99 19.77 8.62
C ILE A 156 6.78 18.71 9.71
N ILE A 157 6.83 19.10 10.99
CA ILE A 157 6.59 18.17 12.10
C ILE A 157 5.14 17.63 12.05
N ALA A 158 4.17 18.51 11.83
CA ALA A 158 2.77 18.13 11.70
C ALA A 158 2.53 17.21 10.50
N ASP A 159 3.21 17.44 9.37
CA ASP A 159 3.18 16.60 8.16
C ASP A 159 3.65 15.17 8.45
N VAL A 160 4.75 15.01 9.18
CA VAL A 160 5.23 13.69 9.60
C VAL A 160 4.20 12.98 10.49
N PHE A 161 3.60 13.67 11.47
CA PHE A 161 2.58 13.08 12.33
C PHE A 161 1.31 12.71 11.56
N ALA A 162 0.84 13.58 10.66
CA ALA A 162 -0.31 13.32 9.81
C ALA A 162 -0.07 12.13 8.88
N PHE A 163 1.11 12.03 8.29
CA PHE A 163 1.52 10.90 7.46
C PHE A 163 1.50 9.59 8.26
N VAL A 164 2.14 9.57 9.44
CA VAL A 164 2.17 8.38 10.30
C VAL A 164 0.75 7.98 10.73
N ALA A 165 -0.09 8.93 11.15
CA ALA A 165 -1.49 8.68 11.49
C ALA A 165 -2.29 8.13 10.31
N LEU A 166 -2.06 8.65 9.10
CA LEU A 166 -2.69 8.15 7.88
C LEU A 166 -2.25 6.72 7.55
N VAL A 167 -0.97 6.38 7.74
CA VAL A 167 -0.47 5.00 7.59
C VAL A 167 -1.21 4.06 8.54
N PHE A 168 -1.36 4.41 9.83
CA PHE A 168 -2.13 3.61 10.78
C PHE A 168 -3.61 3.48 10.42
N TYR A 169 -4.21 4.53 9.85
CA TYR A 169 -5.58 4.46 9.33
C TYR A 169 -5.67 3.49 8.13
N MET A 170 -4.70 3.56 7.21
CA MET A 170 -4.64 2.73 6.01
C MET A 170 -4.37 1.24 6.31
N LEU A 171 -3.83 0.92 7.49
CA LEU A 171 -3.73 -0.47 7.95
C LEU A 171 -5.08 -1.18 7.97
N ARG A 172 -6.22 -0.48 8.05
CA ARG A 172 -7.54 -1.12 7.96
C ARG A 172 -7.82 -1.76 6.60
N PHE A 173 -7.12 -1.32 5.56
CA PHE A 173 -7.27 -1.79 4.18
C PHE A 173 -6.15 -2.72 3.73
N TYR A 174 -5.22 -3.09 4.62
CA TYR A 174 -4.01 -3.82 4.23
C TYR A 174 -4.29 -5.21 3.61
N LEU A 175 -5.40 -5.87 3.91
CA LEU A 175 -5.75 -7.17 3.30
C LEU A 175 -6.43 -7.02 1.94
N ALA A 176 -6.97 -5.84 1.64
CA ALA A 176 -7.86 -5.64 0.49
C ALA A 176 -7.20 -5.97 -0.86
N PRO A 177 -5.92 -5.60 -1.10
CA PRO A 177 -5.26 -5.94 -2.37
C PRO A 177 -5.19 -7.44 -2.62
N ILE A 178 -4.96 -8.26 -1.59
CA ILE A 178 -4.89 -9.71 -1.75
C ILE A 178 -6.29 -10.31 -1.87
N LEU A 179 -7.26 -9.85 -1.08
CA LEU A 179 -8.65 -10.32 -1.19
C LEU A 179 -9.23 -10.04 -2.59
N PHE A 180 -8.98 -8.85 -3.13
CA PHE A 180 -9.42 -8.45 -4.48
C PHE A 180 -8.85 -9.33 -5.59
N VAL A 181 -7.64 -9.82 -5.38
CA VAL A 181 -6.88 -10.60 -6.34
C VAL A 181 -7.14 -12.11 -6.18
N ALA A 182 -7.46 -12.55 -4.96
CA ALA A 182 -7.77 -13.93 -4.65
C ALA A 182 -9.11 -14.37 -5.24
N ASP A 183 -10.10 -13.47 -5.27
CA ASP A 183 -11.41 -13.73 -5.87
C ASP A 183 -11.76 -12.64 -6.89
N GLU A 184 -11.72 -13.02 -8.17
CA GLU A 184 -12.05 -12.11 -9.27
C GLU A 184 -13.56 -11.81 -9.38
N ASN A 185 -14.43 -12.52 -8.67
CA ASN A 185 -15.88 -12.29 -8.69
C ASN A 185 -16.37 -11.46 -7.50
N MET A 186 -15.55 -11.29 -6.47
CA MET A 186 -15.89 -10.54 -5.27
C MET A 186 -16.12 -9.06 -5.59
N ASP A 187 -17.18 -8.47 -5.02
CA ASP A 187 -17.43 -7.04 -5.18
C ASP A 187 -16.36 -6.21 -4.44
N ILE A 188 -16.03 -5.05 -5.00
CA ILE A 188 -15.02 -4.14 -4.46
C ILE A 188 -15.43 -3.66 -3.07
N HIS A 189 -16.71 -3.37 -2.86
CA HIS A 189 -17.18 -2.89 -1.56
C HIS A 189 -17.06 -3.97 -0.49
N GLU A 190 -17.47 -5.19 -0.82
CA GLU A 190 -17.37 -6.36 0.04
C GLU A 190 -15.91 -6.66 0.41
N THR A 191 -15.00 -6.61 -0.57
CA THR A 191 -13.56 -6.79 -0.36
C THR A 191 -13.02 -5.81 0.69
N LEU A 192 -13.39 -4.52 0.58
CA LEU A 192 -12.95 -3.49 1.51
C LEU A 192 -13.56 -3.68 2.90
N LEU A 193 -14.84 -4.04 2.99
CA LEU A 193 -15.48 -4.34 4.27
C LEU A 193 -14.80 -5.51 4.97
N MET A 194 -14.58 -6.62 4.27
CA MET A 194 -13.93 -7.81 4.82
C MET A 194 -12.52 -7.48 5.33
N SER A 195 -11.75 -6.70 4.56
CA SER A 195 -10.44 -6.18 4.98
C SER A 195 -10.53 -5.39 6.29
N THR A 196 -11.52 -4.49 6.43
CA THR A 196 -11.70 -3.70 7.67
C THR A 196 -12.14 -4.54 8.87
N VAL A 197 -12.88 -5.63 8.64
CA VAL A 197 -13.35 -6.51 9.73
C VAL A 197 -12.20 -7.38 10.24
N ILE A 198 -11.48 -8.02 9.33
CA ILE A 198 -10.35 -8.91 9.68
C ILE A 198 -9.21 -8.09 10.31
N SER A 199 -8.87 -6.93 9.74
CA SER A 199 -7.77 -6.09 10.23
C SER A 199 -7.92 -5.63 11.68
N LYS A 200 -9.15 -5.49 12.21
CA LYS A 200 -9.36 -5.15 13.63
C LYS A 200 -8.71 -6.15 14.59
N LYS A 201 -8.65 -7.43 14.21
CA LYS A 201 -8.05 -8.49 15.04
C LYS A 201 -6.61 -8.82 14.64
N THR A 202 -6.22 -8.57 13.38
CA THR A 202 -4.94 -9.04 12.83
C THR A 202 -3.93 -7.94 12.53
N SER A 203 -4.29 -6.66 12.71
CA SER A 203 -3.44 -5.50 12.42
C SER A 203 -2.18 -5.46 13.27
N LEU A 204 -2.25 -5.75 14.57
CA LEU A 204 -1.07 -5.78 15.43
C LEU A 204 -0.05 -6.83 14.97
N ASP A 205 -0.51 -8.04 14.63
CA ASP A 205 0.36 -9.10 14.10
C ASP A 205 1.02 -8.68 12.77
N PHE A 206 0.29 -7.97 11.91
CA PHE A 206 0.84 -7.40 10.68
C PHE A 206 1.89 -6.32 10.96
N ILE A 207 1.65 -5.43 11.93
CA ILE A 207 2.59 -4.39 12.34
C ILE A 207 3.90 -5.03 12.85
N TYR A 208 3.82 -6.04 13.71
CA TYR A 208 5.00 -6.78 14.17
C TYR A 208 5.74 -7.45 13.02
N LEU A 209 5.02 -8.04 12.07
CA LEU A 209 5.62 -8.60 10.88
C LEU A 209 6.35 -7.52 10.07
N PHE A 210 5.73 -6.37 9.82
CA PHE A 210 6.31 -5.27 9.07
C PHE A 210 7.59 -4.72 9.75
N PHE A 211 7.54 -4.44 11.05
CA PHE A 211 8.71 -3.97 11.79
C PHE A 211 9.85 -4.99 11.84
N SER A 212 9.53 -6.29 11.80
CA SER A 212 10.55 -7.33 11.71
C SER A 212 11.32 -7.35 10.38
N PHE A 213 10.85 -6.61 9.38
CA PHE A 213 11.53 -6.36 8.11
C PHE A 213 12.24 -5.01 8.05
N LEU A 214 12.01 -4.10 9.01
CA LEU A 214 12.57 -2.74 8.99
C LEU A 214 14.10 -2.72 8.91
N GLY A 215 14.77 -3.64 9.62
CA GLY A 215 16.23 -3.80 9.53
C GLY A 215 16.71 -4.20 8.13
N TRP A 216 15.94 -5.03 7.42
CA TRP A 216 16.24 -5.41 6.03
C TRP A 216 15.99 -4.25 5.06
N VAL A 217 14.95 -3.47 5.30
CA VAL A 217 14.66 -2.25 4.52
C VAL A 217 15.76 -1.21 4.71
N ALA A 218 16.24 -1.01 5.94
CA ALA A 218 17.34 -0.11 6.24
C ALA A 218 18.64 -0.54 5.53
N LEU A 219 18.93 -1.84 5.50
CA LEU A 219 20.06 -2.38 4.72
C LEU A 219 19.87 -2.17 3.21
N SER A 220 18.63 -2.14 2.72
CA SER A 220 18.31 -1.95 1.31
C SER A 220 18.40 -0.52 0.78
N LEU A 221 18.72 0.47 1.63
CA LEU A 221 19.02 1.84 1.21
C LEU A 221 20.20 1.93 0.20
N LEU A 222 21.02 0.88 0.11
CA LEU A 222 22.09 0.74 -0.89
C LEU A 222 21.63 0.12 -2.23
N ILE A 223 20.33 0.24 -2.57
CA ILE A 223 19.65 -0.11 -3.84
C ILE A 223 19.68 -1.61 -4.21
N ILE A 224 20.86 -2.22 -4.27
CA ILE A 224 21.05 -3.64 -4.65
C ILE A 224 20.29 -4.60 -3.73
N PRO A 225 20.13 -4.37 -2.41
CA PRO A 225 19.40 -5.32 -1.57
C PRO A 225 17.87 -5.29 -1.75
N LEU A 226 17.29 -4.23 -2.31
CA LEU A 226 15.83 -4.09 -2.39
C LEU A 226 15.20 -5.14 -3.31
N ILE A 227 15.89 -5.48 -4.40
CA ILE A 227 15.50 -6.54 -5.34
C ILE A 227 15.42 -7.91 -4.66
N PHE A 228 16.17 -8.12 -3.57
CA PHE A 228 16.18 -9.39 -2.81
C PHE A 228 15.27 -9.37 -1.58
N THR A 229 15.11 -8.22 -0.93
CA THR A 229 14.27 -8.09 0.28
C THR A 229 12.79 -8.01 -0.06
N LEU A 230 12.42 -7.27 -1.10
CA LEU A 230 11.03 -7.01 -1.46
C LEU A 230 10.26 -8.27 -1.91
N PRO A 231 10.83 -9.20 -2.69
CA PRO A 231 10.19 -10.50 -2.95
C PRO A 231 9.82 -11.23 -1.67
N TYR A 232 10.75 -11.29 -0.71
CA TYR A 232 10.52 -11.98 0.55
C TYR A 232 9.46 -11.30 1.41
N MET A 233 9.47 -9.97 1.46
CA MET A 233 8.45 -9.20 2.17
C MET A 233 7.06 -9.39 1.56
N LEU A 234 6.93 -9.37 0.23
CA LEU A 234 5.66 -9.58 -0.45
C LEU A 234 5.11 -11.00 -0.22
N THR A 235 5.95 -12.03 -0.31
CA THR A 235 5.52 -13.40 -0.02
C THR A 235 5.12 -13.55 1.46
N ALA A 236 5.87 -12.96 2.40
CA ALA A 236 5.51 -12.98 3.81
C ALA A 236 4.18 -12.26 4.09
N TYR A 237 3.94 -11.14 3.43
CA TYR A 237 2.66 -10.44 3.46
C TYR A 237 1.53 -11.32 2.92
N ALA A 238 1.72 -12.00 1.78
CA ALA A 238 0.71 -12.88 1.21
C ALA A 238 0.37 -14.09 2.09
N VAL A 239 1.40 -14.71 2.68
CA VAL A 239 1.22 -15.79 3.66
C VAL A 239 0.48 -15.30 4.91
N HIS A 240 0.81 -14.11 5.41
CA HIS A 240 0.13 -13.52 6.56
C HIS A 240 -1.35 -13.28 6.29
N VAL A 241 -1.70 -12.72 5.14
CA VAL A 241 -3.11 -12.54 4.74
C VAL A 241 -3.83 -13.87 4.65
N ARG A 242 -3.21 -14.91 4.06
CA ARG A 242 -3.80 -16.25 4.01
C ARG A 242 -4.11 -16.81 5.39
N PHE A 243 -3.18 -16.67 6.36
CA PHE A 243 -3.42 -17.12 7.73
C PHE A 243 -4.48 -16.28 8.45
N ALA A 244 -4.49 -14.97 8.24
CA ALA A 244 -5.50 -14.07 8.81
C ALA A 244 -6.92 -14.42 8.34
N VAL A 245 -7.08 -14.70 7.04
CA VAL A 245 -8.37 -15.12 6.46
C VAL A 245 -8.78 -16.51 6.96
N ALA A 246 -7.84 -17.46 7.05
CA ALA A 246 -8.12 -18.81 7.55
C ALA A 246 -8.58 -18.80 9.02
N GLU A 247 -7.93 -18.02 9.89
CA GLU A 247 -8.32 -17.87 11.29
C GLU A 247 -9.71 -17.22 11.41
N TYR A 248 -9.98 -16.20 10.59
CA TYR A 248 -11.30 -15.56 10.55
C TYR A 248 -12.41 -16.55 10.16
N ASN A 249 -12.19 -17.34 9.10
CA ASN A 249 -13.14 -18.35 8.65
C ASN A 249 -13.36 -19.45 9.70
N LYS A 250 -12.31 -19.84 10.44
CA LYS A 250 -12.42 -20.79 11.55
C LYS A 250 -13.32 -20.26 12.66
N ILE A 251 -13.14 -18.99 13.06
CA ILE A 251 -13.94 -18.34 14.11
C ILE A 251 -15.41 -18.25 13.71
N ILE A 252 -15.71 -17.90 12.46
CA ILE A 252 -17.10 -17.88 11.97
C ILE A 252 -17.67 -19.30 11.95
N GLY A 253 -16.92 -20.28 11.43
CA GLY A 253 -17.37 -21.67 11.38
C GLY A 253 -17.73 -22.22 12.77
N THR A 254 -16.94 -21.88 13.81
CA THR A 254 -17.27 -22.27 15.19
C THR A 254 -18.50 -21.54 15.73
N ALA A 255 -18.65 -20.24 15.45
CA ALA A 255 -19.80 -19.47 15.91
C ALA A 255 -21.12 -19.99 15.30
N VAL A 256 -21.10 -20.30 14.00
CA VAL A 256 -22.24 -20.90 13.30
C VAL A 256 -22.54 -22.29 13.86
N ALA A 257 -21.53 -23.12 14.10
CA ALA A 257 -21.73 -24.43 14.70
C ALA A 257 -22.33 -24.36 16.12
N GLU A 258 -21.94 -23.36 16.92
CA GLU A 258 -22.52 -23.11 18.25
C GLU A 258 -24.00 -22.64 18.16
N GLU A 259 -24.35 -21.76 17.23
CA GLU A 259 -25.75 -21.35 16.99
C GLU A 259 -26.64 -22.55 16.61
N PHE A 260 -26.15 -23.44 15.73
CA PHE A 260 -26.89 -24.66 15.37
C PHE A 260 -27.00 -25.68 16.51
N THR A 261 -26.05 -25.70 17.45
CA THR A 261 -26.04 -26.66 18.56
C THR A 261 -26.90 -26.19 19.74
N TYR A 262 -26.98 -24.87 19.96
CA TYR A 262 -27.69 -24.28 21.09
C TYR A 262 -29.06 -23.69 20.74
N GLY A 263 -29.47 -23.70 19.47
CA GLY A 263 -30.85 -23.46 19.05
C GLY A 263 -31.46 -22.17 19.61
N ILE A 264 -30.82 -21.03 19.32
CA ILE A 264 -31.46 -19.72 19.40
C ILE A 264 -31.97 -19.37 17.99
#